data_AF-A0A969S685-F1
#
_entry.id   AF-A0A969S685-F1
#
_cell.length_a   1.000
_cell.length_b   1.000
_cell.length_c   1.000
_cell.angle_alpha   90.00
_cell.angle_beta   90.00
_cell.angle_gamma   90.00
#
_symmetry.space_group_name_H-M   'P 1'
#
loop_
_entity.id
_entity.type
_entity.pdbx_description
1 polymer ?
#
loop_
_entity_poly.entity_id
_entity_poly.type
_entity_poly.pdbx_seq_one_letter_code
_entity_poly.pdbx_strand_id
1 'polypeptide(L)'
;MVDAPPVNTLRYTAEGAAIKYRVTLQPHNKNWLFALDMPTAPPTDAAILSDYQLRSSRPVTNIQAYDMASHLNYRVGLEATEAELSRYLKYNNRINPRTIAYAKTMREKYPDTKDLINELMRIYNLEFIYTFEPPKLGADPVDEFFFGTKQGFCEHYAGSFALIMRAAGVPARVVTGYQGGEVNPITKQLIVRQAEAHAWTEVWLSDLGWLRVDPTFCSFATAHQPWH
;
A
#
# COMPACT_ATOMS: atom_id res chain seq x y z
N MET A 1 16.68 -1.12 -3.00
CA MET A 1 15.69 -0.02 -2.82
C MET A 1 16.44 1.07 -2.07
N VAL A 2 16.59 2.26 -2.62
CA VAL A 2 17.23 3.37 -1.89
C VAL A 2 16.19 3.87 -0.89
N ASP A 3 16.53 3.89 0.40
CA ASP A 3 15.60 4.36 1.43
C ASP A 3 15.22 5.82 1.17
N ALA A 4 13.93 6.13 1.34
CA ALA A 4 13.42 7.49 1.26
C ALA A 4 14.09 8.38 2.33
N PRO A 5 14.36 9.68 2.04
CA PRO A 5 14.94 10.57 3.03
C PRO A 5 13.97 10.83 4.19
N PRO A 6 14.46 11.08 5.42
CA PRO A 6 13.62 11.47 6.54
C PRO A 6 12.98 12.82 6.30
N VAL A 7 11.77 13.02 6.85
CA VAL A 7 11.02 14.27 6.77
C VAL A 7 10.65 14.75 8.17
N ASN A 8 10.81 16.06 8.41
CA ASN A 8 10.47 16.67 9.69
C ASN A 8 8.95 16.81 9.89
N THR A 9 8.19 16.89 8.80
CA THR A 9 6.73 17.02 8.84
C THR A 9 6.14 16.36 7.60
N LEU A 10 5.17 15.46 7.80
CA LEU A 10 4.38 14.91 6.72
C LEU A 10 3.47 16.01 6.14
N ARG A 11 3.41 16.12 4.82
CA ARG A 11 2.49 17.04 4.13
C ARG A 11 1.18 16.32 3.81
N TYR A 12 0.21 16.46 4.70
CA TYR A 12 -1.13 15.90 4.55
C TYR A 12 -2.17 16.82 5.16
N THR A 13 -3.42 16.70 4.70
CA THR A 13 -4.58 17.33 5.33
C THR A 13 -5.28 16.28 6.19
N ALA A 14 -5.42 16.53 7.48
CA ALA A 14 -6.17 15.69 8.40
C ALA A 14 -7.65 16.09 8.40
N GLU A 15 -8.54 15.10 8.38
CA GLU A 15 -9.98 15.29 8.49
C GLU A 15 -10.49 14.66 9.81
N GLY A 16 -10.32 15.40 10.91
CA GLY A 16 -10.76 14.96 12.24
C GLY A 16 -9.62 14.78 13.24
N ALA A 17 -9.98 14.33 14.45
CA ALA A 17 -9.04 14.18 15.55
C ALA A 17 -8.11 12.97 15.36
N ALA A 18 -6.86 13.10 15.80
CA ALA A 18 -5.93 11.99 15.85
C ALA A 18 -6.36 10.97 16.92
N ILE A 19 -6.26 9.69 16.59
CA ILE A 19 -6.45 8.60 17.54
C ILE A 19 -5.13 8.31 18.22
N LYS A 20 -5.13 8.27 19.55
CA LYS A 20 -3.96 7.94 20.37
C LYS A 20 -3.98 6.47 20.73
N TYR A 21 -2.84 5.80 20.62
CA TYR A 21 -2.70 4.38 20.91
C TYR A 21 -1.26 4.05 21.30
N ARG A 22 -1.09 2.89 21.94
CA ARG A 22 0.22 2.34 22.29
C ARG A 22 0.47 1.07 21.49
N VAL A 23 1.68 0.97 20.92
CA VAL A 23 2.14 -0.22 20.21
C VAL A 23 3.14 -0.96 21.10
N THR A 24 2.95 -2.27 21.24
CA THR A 24 3.96 -3.19 21.81
C THR A 24 4.48 -4.07 20.68
N LEU A 25 5.72 -3.81 20.25
CA LEU A 25 6.35 -4.45 19.10
C LEU A 25 7.32 -5.55 19.55
N GLN A 26 7.14 -6.75 18.99
CA GLN A 26 8.05 -7.89 19.16
C GLN A 26 9.34 -7.69 18.35
N PRO A 27 10.47 -8.28 18.79
CA PRO A 27 11.73 -8.19 18.05
C PRO A 27 11.63 -8.88 16.68
N HIS A 28 12.12 -8.20 15.65
CA HIS A 28 12.15 -8.71 14.27
C HIS A 28 13.47 -8.42 13.55
N ASN A 29 14.45 -7.81 14.23
CA ASN A 29 15.78 -7.52 13.71
C ASN A 29 15.78 -6.66 12.42
N LYS A 30 14.81 -5.75 12.31
CA LYS A 30 14.70 -4.76 11.22
C LYS A 30 14.49 -3.38 11.83
N ASN A 31 14.57 -2.35 10.99
CA ASN A 31 14.51 -0.96 11.44
C ASN A 31 13.14 -0.31 11.22
N TRP A 32 12.16 -0.98 10.64
CA TRP A 32 10.81 -0.41 10.51
C TRP A 32 10.04 -0.56 11.82
N LEU A 33 9.20 0.44 12.10
CA LEU A 33 8.20 0.43 13.17
C LEU A 33 6.80 0.41 12.55
N PHE A 34 5.79 0.10 13.34
CA PHE A 34 4.40 0.03 12.88
C PHE A 34 3.56 1.14 13.49
N ALA A 35 2.73 1.74 12.66
CA ALA A 35 1.77 2.75 13.05
C ALA A 35 0.54 2.64 12.15
N LEU A 36 -0.60 3.13 12.63
CA LEU A 36 -1.72 3.47 11.77
C LEU A 36 -1.29 4.63 10.87
N ASP A 37 -1.85 4.67 9.65
CA ASP A 37 -1.50 5.67 8.64
C ASP A 37 -1.55 7.11 9.17
N MET A 38 -0.65 7.93 8.62
CA MET A 38 -0.42 9.32 9.00
C MET A 38 -0.14 9.52 10.50
N PRO A 39 0.99 8.97 11.02
CA PRO A 39 1.44 9.27 12.37
C PRO A 39 1.76 10.76 12.51
N THR A 40 1.33 11.38 13.60
CA THR A 40 1.51 12.82 13.86
C THR A 40 2.96 13.17 14.19
N ALA A 41 3.70 12.23 14.80
CA ALA A 41 5.11 12.36 15.15
C ALA A 41 5.76 10.97 15.26
N PRO A 42 7.06 10.83 14.99
CA PRO A 42 7.78 9.60 15.29
C PRO A 42 8.02 9.45 16.80
N PRO A 43 8.19 8.21 17.31
CA PRO A 43 8.70 7.99 18.65
C PRO A 43 10.19 8.37 18.73
N THR A 44 10.73 8.43 19.96
CA THR A 44 12.16 8.70 20.19
C THR A 44 13.05 7.74 19.38
N ASP A 45 14.15 8.25 18.85
CA ASP A 45 15.13 7.51 18.03
C ASP A 45 14.57 6.93 16.71
N ALA A 46 13.44 7.45 16.24
CA ALA A 46 12.86 7.14 14.94
C ALA A 46 12.60 8.39 14.10
N ALA A 47 12.40 8.19 12.80
CA ALA A 47 12.03 9.21 11.84
C ALA A 47 10.89 8.70 10.96
N ILE A 48 10.08 9.64 10.47
CA ILE A 48 9.16 9.37 9.37
C ILE A 48 9.91 9.68 8.07
N LEU A 49 9.83 8.78 7.10
CA LEU A 49 10.46 8.92 5.79
C LEU A 49 9.49 9.57 4.79
N SER A 50 10.01 10.09 3.66
CA SER A 50 9.18 10.76 2.64
C SER A 50 8.21 9.82 1.91
N ASP A 51 8.37 8.50 2.08
CA ASP A 51 7.43 7.48 1.63
C ASP A 51 6.45 7.04 2.74
N TYR A 52 6.34 7.84 3.81
CA TYR A 52 5.43 7.66 4.94
C TYR A 52 5.76 6.49 5.87
N GLN A 53 6.91 5.83 5.68
CA GLN A 53 7.36 4.77 6.58
C GLN A 53 7.92 5.33 7.89
N LEU A 54 7.62 4.63 8.99
CA LEU A 54 8.25 4.90 10.28
C LEU A 54 9.50 4.05 10.45
N ARG A 55 10.66 4.69 10.62
CA ARG A 55 11.96 4.04 10.66
C ARG A 55 12.70 4.36 11.95
N SER A 56 13.03 3.32 12.71
CA SER A 56 13.96 3.39 13.83
C SER A 56 15.40 3.51 13.34
N SER A 57 16.21 4.28 14.08
CA SER A 57 17.65 4.42 13.87
C SER A 57 18.41 3.11 14.10
N ARG A 58 17.85 2.16 14.87
CA ARG A 58 18.46 0.87 15.20
C ARG A 58 17.52 -0.30 14.93
N PRO A 59 18.05 -1.51 14.67
CA PRO A 59 17.21 -2.70 14.56
C PRO A 59 16.44 -2.96 15.85
N VAL A 60 15.18 -3.36 15.73
CA VAL A 60 14.33 -3.78 16.85
C VAL A 60 14.72 -5.21 17.27
N THR A 61 15.60 -5.30 18.26
CA THR A 61 16.15 -6.57 18.79
C THR A 61 15.52 -7.01 20.11
N ASN A 62 14.79 -6.13 20.79
CA ASN A 62 14.06 -6.40 22.02
C ASN A 62 12.60 -5.94 21.86
N ILE A 63 11.72 -6.37 22.77
CA ILE A 63 10.36 -5.83 22.84
C ILE A 63 10.44 -4.32 23.07
N GLN A 64 9.70 -3.55 22.26
CA GLN A 64 9.60 -2.09 22.39
C GLN A 64 8.15 -1.69 22.58
N ALA A 65 7.90 -0.73 23.46
CA ALA A 65 6.61 -0.08 23.59
C ALA A 65 6.75 1.40 23.27
N TYR A 66 5.87 1.93 22.42
CA TYR A 66 5.87 3.34 22.05
C TYR A 66 4.44 3.86 21.87
N ASP A 67 4.24 5.11 22.28
CA ASP A 67 2.98 5.83 22.11
C ASP A 67 2.95 6.52 20.75
N MET A 68 1.80 6.47 20.09
CA MET A 68 1.58 7.05 18.78
C MET A 68 0.25 7.81 18.78
N ALA A 69 0.14 8.73 17.83
CA ALA A 69 -1.14 9.27 17.41
C ALA A 69 -1.19 9.34 15.88
N SER A 70 -2.35 9.03 15.30
CA SER A 70 -2.53 8.97 13.85
C SER A 70 -3.87 9.53 13.41
N HIS A 71 -3.92 10.09 12.21
CA HIS A 71 -5.17 10.50 11.56
C HIS A 71 -5.62 9.40 10.59
N LEU A 72 -6.78 8.80 10.85
CA LEU A 72 -7.33 7.75 9.98
C LEU A 72 -8.01 8.31 8.73
N ASN A 73 -8.47 9.56 8.81
CA ASN A 73 -9.11 10.27 7.71
C ASN A 73 -8.18 11.40 7.27
N TYR A 74 -7.63 11.29 6.08
CA TYR A 74 -6.63 12.23 5.59
C TYR A 74 -6.58 12.27 4.06
N ARG A 75 -5.95 13.33 3.53
CA ARG A 75 -5.51 13.44 2.13
C ARG A 75 -4.03 13.75 2.10
N VAL A 76 -3.28 13.05 1.26
CA VAL A 76 -1.82 13.14 1.24
C VAL A 76 -1.29 13.18 -0.18
N GLY A 77 -0.23 13.96 -0.41
CA GLY A 77 0.44 14.03 -1.71
C GLY A 77 -0.27 14.90 -2.76
N LEU A 78 -1.26 15.73 -2.40
CA LEU A 78 -1.83 16.74 -3.31
C LEU A 78 -0.78 17.76 -3.79
N GLU A 79 0.23 18.02 -2.97
CA GLU A 79 1.35 18.93 -3.28
C GLU A 79 2.55 18.22 -3.94
N ALA A 80 2.40 16.93 -4.32
CA ALA A 80 3.50 16.18 -4.90
C ALA A 80 3.96 16.79 -6.23
N THR A 81 5.27 16.97 -6.37
CA THR A 81 5.88 17.48 -7.60
C THR A 81 5.91 16.42 -8.69
N GLU A 82 5.95 16.84 -9.96
CA GLU A 82 6.11 15.93 -11.09
C GLU A 82 7.36 15.05 -10.95
N ALA A 83 8.47 15.60 -10.43
CA ALA A 83 9.69 14.86 -10.16
C ALA A 83 9.49 13.74 -9.14
N GLU A 84 8.71 13.98 -8.08
CA GLU A 84 8.35 12.94 -7.09
C GLU A 84 7.44 11.88 -7.70
N LEU A 85 6.40 12.28 -8.43
CA LEU A 85 5.45 11.37 -9.07
C LEU A 85 6.10 10.51 -10.16
N SER A 86 7.06 11.04 -10.90
CA SER A 86 7.79 10.31 -11.95
C SER A 86 8.49 9.05 -11.45
N ARG A 87 8.89 9.01 -10.17
CA ARG A 87 9.52 7.83 -9.55
C ARG A 87 8.53 6.68 -9.46
N TYR A 88 7.26 6.99 -9.21
CA TYR A 88 6.18 6.04 -9.09
C TYR A 88 5.53 5.66 -10.42
N LEU A 89 6.04 6.18 -11.54
CA LEU A 89 5.73 5.73 -12.89
C LEU A 89 6.73 4.71 -13.43
N LYS A 90 7.86 4.49 -12.75
CA LYS A 90 8.93 3.61 -13.25
C LYS A 90 8.54 2.14 -13.19
N TYR A 91 8.77 1.43 -14.28
CA TYR A 91 8.69 -0.03 -14.38
C TYR A 91 9.74 -0.55 -15.38
N ASN A 92 10.04 -1.85 -15.32
CA ASN A 92 10.93 -2.48 -16.28
C ASN A 92 10.17 -2.84 -17.55
N ASN A 93 10.47 -2.16 -18.66
CA ASN A 93 9.78 -2.34 -19.95
C ASN A 93 10.22 -3.60 -20.73
N ARG A 94 11.15 -4.40 -20.19
CA ARG A 94 11.65 -5.64 -20.80
C ARG A 94 10.95 -6.90 -20.31
N ILE A 95 10.11 -6.79 -19.28
CA ILE A 95 9.37 -7.89 -18.67
C ILE A 95 7.89 -7.53 -18.62
N ASN A 96 7.03 -8.54 -18.68
CA ASN A 96 5.58 -8.43 -18.69
C ASN A 96 5.03 -7.59 -19.89
N PRO A 97 5.47 -7.87 -21.13
CA PRO A 97 5.07 -7.08 -22.29
C PRO A 97 3.55 -7.11 -22.54
N ARG A 98 2.85 -8.22 -22.23
CA ARG A 98 1.40 -8.32 -22.43
C ARG A 98 0.66 -7.42 -21.45
N THR A 99 1.09 -7.38 -20.19
CA THR A 99 0.50 -6.51 -19.16
C THR A 99 0.73 -5.05 -19.52
N ILE A 100 1.92 -4.70 -19.99
CA ILE A 100 2.23 -3.32 -20.42
C ILE A 100 1.36 -2.91 -21.61
N ALA A 101 1.21 -3.79 -22.61
CA ALA A 101 0.34 -3.53 -23.75
C ALA A 101 -1.13 -3.40 -23.33
N TYR A 102 -1.61 -4.31 -22.50
CA TYR A 102 -2.96 -4.29 -21.95
C TYR A 102 -3.24 -3.00 -21.18
N ALA A 103 -2.30 -2.54 -20.36
CA ALA A 103 -2.43 -1.29 -19.61
C ALA A 103 -2.63 -0.07 -20.52
N LYS A 104 -1.91 -0.01 -21.65
CA LYS A 104 -2.09 1.06 -22.65
C LYS A 104 -3.47 1.01 -23.29
N THR A 105 -3.92 -0.17 -23.70
CA THR A 105 -5.28 -0.37 -24.24
C THR A 105 -6.35 0.03 -23.23
N MET A 106 -6.19 -0.36 -21.96
CA MET A 106 -7.11 0.01 -20.90
C MET A 106 -7.12 1.51 -20.63
N ARG A 107 -5.97 2.18 -20.75
CA ARG A 107 -5.88 3.64 -20.62
C ARG A 107 -6.63 4.36 -21.74
N GLU A 108 -6.54 3.87 -22.97
CA GLU A 108 -7.29 4.42 -24.10
C GLU A 108 -8.80 4.20 -23.93
N LYS A 109 -9.20 3.02 -23.44
CA LYS A 109 -10.61 2.67 -23.20
C LYS A 109 -11.22 3.42 -22.02
N TYR A 110 -10.45 3.66 -20.95
CA TYR A 110 -10.89 4.35 -19.75
C TYR A 110 -9.99 5.58 -19.47
N PRO A 111 -10.28 6.73 -20.11
CA PRO A 111 -9.52 7.96 -19.90
C PRO A 111 -9.66 8.53 -18.48
N ASP A 112 -10.78 8.27 -17.80
CA ASP A 112 -10.92 8.59 -16.39
C ASP A 112 -10.22 7.51 -15.54
N THR A 113 -9.34 7.94 -14.63
CA THR A 113 -8.55 7.01 -13.82
C THR A 113 -9.41 6.26 -12.81
N LYS A 114 -10.46 6.87 -12.27
CA LYS A 114 -11.38 6.20 -11.32
C LYS A 114 -12.13 5.09 -12.04
N ASP A 115 -12.58 5.33 -13.27
CA ASP A 115 -13.22 4.31 -14.11
C ASP A 115 -12.25 3.16 -14.45
N LEU A 116 -10.99 3.48 -14.78
CA LEU A 116 -9.96 2.47 -14.98
C LEU A 116 -9.76 1.59 -13.73
N ILE A 117 -9.66 2.21 -12.54
CA ILE A 117 -9.50 1.45 -11.30
C ILE A 117 -10.74 0.59 -11.05
N ASN A 118 -11.95 1.14 -11.20
CA ASN A 118 -13.22 0.42 -11.03
C ASN A 118 -13.29 -0.83 -11.91
N GLU A 119 -12.89 -0.70 -13.17
CA GLU A 119 -12.89 -1.84 -14.09
C GLU A 119 -11.85 -2.89 -13.71
N LEU A 120 -10.63 -2.48 -13.34
CA LEU A 120 -9.60 -3.43 -12.91
C LEU A 120 -10.03 -4.18 -11.64
N MET A 121 -10.61 -3.48 -10.66
CA MET A 121 -11.15 -4.08 -9.45
C MET A 121 -12.25 -5.09 -9.76
N ARG A 122 -13.14 -4.76 -10.70
CA ARG A 122 -14.18 -5.68 -11.19
C ARG A 122 -13.56 -6.95 -11.80
N ILE A 123 -12.51 -6.80 -12.61
CA ILE A 123 -11.80 -7.94 -13.25
C ILE A 123 -11.15 -8.83 -12.19
N TYR A 124 -10.41 -8.26 -11.22
CA TYR A 124 -9.82 -9.03 -10.12
C TYR A 124 -10.89 -9.81 -9.35
N ASN A 125 -12.00 -9.16 -9.01
CA ASN A 125 -13.07 -9.77 -8.23
C ASN A 125 -13.80 -10.91 -8.98
N LEU A 126 -13.93 -10.83 -10.30
CA LEU A 126 -14.68 -11.81 -11.08
C LEU A 126 -13.83 -12.98 -11.59
N GLU A 127 -12.55 -12.74 -11.84
CA GLU A 127 -11.72 -13.67 -12.62
C GLU A 127 -10.57 -14.29 -11.82
N PHE A 128 -10.27 -13.78 -10.63
CA PHE A 128 -9.10 -14.20 -9.85
C PHE A 128 -9.48 -14.94 -8.57
N ILE A 129 -8.58 -15.82 -8.14
CA ILE A 129 -8.74 -16.67 -6.96
C ILE A 129 -7.63 -16.35 -5.96
N TYR A 130 -8.01 -16.12 -4.71
CA TYR A 130 -7.07 -15.94 -3.62
C TYR A 130 -6.61 -17.29 -3.05
N THR A 131 -5.31 -17.55 -3.01
CA THR A 131 -4.72 -18.78 -2.48
C THR A 131 -3.33 -18.55 -1.88
N PHE A 132 -3.02 -19.27 -0.81
CA PHE A 132 -1.69 -19.30 -0.20
C PHE A 132 -0.71 -20.26 -0.92
N GLU A 133 -1.20 -21.07 -1.85
CA GLU A 133 -0.41 -22.00 -2.64
C GLU A 133 -0.54 -21.71 -4.14
N PRO A 134 -0.14 -20.52 -4.62
CA PRO A 134 -0.25 -20.19 -6.03
C PRO A 134 0.74 -21.00 -6.88
N PRO A 135 0.42 -21.24 -8.17
CA PRO A 135 1.38 -21.82 -9.09
C PRO A 135 2.65 -20.97 -9.19
N LYS A 136 3.79 -21.62 -9.45
CA LYS A 136 5.05 -20.93 -9.68
C LYS A 136 4.97 -20.10 -10.97
N LEU A 137 5.45 -18.87 -10.89
CA LEU A 137 5.55 -17.94 -12.02
C LEU A 137 7.00 -17.89 -12.52
N GLY A 138 7.15 -17.66 -13.82
CA GLY A 138 8.41 -17.66 -14.55
C GLY A 138 8.99 -16.27 -14.79
N ALA A 139 9.39 -16.01 -16.03
CA ALA A 139 10.16 -14.83 -16.42
C ALA A 139 9.31 -13.55 -16.50
N ASP A 140 8.02 -13.70 -16.84
CA ASP A 140 7.06 -12.60 -16.95
C ASP A 140 5.93 -12.82 -15.92
N PRO A 141 6.25 -12.69 -14.61
CA PRO A 141 5.36 -13.16 -13.55
C PRO A 141 4.00 -12.46 -13.54
N VAL A 142 3.93 -11.17 -13.93
CA VAL A 142 2.65 -10.45 -14.00
C VAL A 142 1.84 -10.88 -15.22
N ASP A 143 2.48 -11.15 -16.37
CA ASP A 143 1.77 -11.69 -17.54
C ASP A 143 1.20 -13.07 -17.24
N GLU A 144 2.02 -13.93 -16.63
CA GLU A 144 1.64 -15.30 -16.26
C GLU A 144 0.54 -15.31 -15.20
N PHE A 145 0.59 -14.40 -14.22
CA PHE A 145 -0.47 -14.25 -13.22
C PHE A 145 -1.76 -13.68 -13.83
N PHE A 146 -1.69 -12.54 -14.52
CA PHE A 146 -2.87 -11.77 -14.93
C PHE A 146 -3.62 -12.43 -16.10
N PHE A 147 -2.92 -13.10 -17.02
CA PHE A 147 -3.52 -13.75 -18.18
C PHE A 147 -3.51 -15.28 -18.13
N GLY A 148 -2.76 -15.87 -17.19
CA GLY A 148 -2.61 -17.31 -17.06
C GLY A 148 -3.29 -17.84 -15.79
N THR A 149 -2.54 -17.87 -14.69
CA THR A 149 -2.92 -18.60 -13.48
C THR A 149 -4.13 -17.99 -12.78
N LYS A 150 -4.21 -16.65 -12.74
CA LYS A 150 -5.18 -15.83 -11.99
C LYS A 150 -5.35 -16.28 -10.53
N GLN A 151 -4.31 -16.91 -9.98
CA GLN A 151 -4.28 -17.50 -8.66
C GLN A 151 -3.07 -16.95 -7.92
N GLY A 152 -3.31 -16.32 -6.78
CA GLY A 152 -2.28 -15.57 -6.06
C GLY A 152 -2.70 -15.20 -4.66
N PHE A 153 -1.79 -14.56 -3.94
CA PHE A 153 -2.04 -13.88 -2.67
C PHE A 153 -1.75 -12.38 -2.82
N CYS A 154 -1.92 -11.60 -1.75
CA CYS A 154 -1.93 -10.14 -1.76
C CYS A 154 -0.81 -9.47 -2.59
N GLU A 155 0.43 -9.95 -2.54
CA GLU A 155 1.55 -9.39 -3.31
C GLU A 155 1.37 -9.54 -4.84
N HIS A 156 0.77 -10.64 -5.30
CA HIS A 156 0.47 -10.86 -6.72
C HIS A 156 -0.55 -9.84 -7.23
N TYR A 157 -1.62 -9.63 -6.45
CA TYR A 157 -2.68 -8.69 -6.76
C TYR A 157 -2.15 -7.25 -6.72
N ALA A 158 -1.50 -6.84 -5.63
CA ALA A 158 -0.95 -5.50 -5.48
C ALA A 158 0.12 -5.20 -6.54
N GLY A 159 1.06 -6.13 -6.77
CA GLY A 159 2.14 -5.95 -7.74
C GLY A 159 1.64 -5.83 -9.18
N SER A 160 0.71 -6.70 -9.58
CA SER A 160 0.13 -6.66 -10.92
C SER A 160 -0.70 -5.41 -11.16
N PHE A 161 -1.54 -5.03 -10.18
CA PHE A 161 -2.34 -3.81 -10.25
C PHE A 161 -1.44 -2.57 -10.35
N ALA A 162 -0.40 -2.47 -9.51
CA ALA A 162 0.55 -1.36 -9.56
C ALA A 162 1.28 -1.29 -10.91
N LEU A 163 1.65 -2.41 -11.52
CA LEU A 163 2.29 -2.42 -12.85
C LEU A 163 1.33 -1.91 -13.93
N ILE A 164 0.07 -2.35 -13.92
CA ILE A 164 -0.95 -1.90 -14.88
C ILE A 164 -1.15 -0.39 -14.75
N MET A 165 -1.33 0.14 -13.54
CA MET A 165 -1.52 1.57 -13.33
C MET A 165 -0.31 2.39 -13.82
N ARG A 166 0.92 1.94 -13.51
CA ARG A 166 2.14 2.59 -13.98
C ARG A 166 2.26 2.61 -15.50
N ALA A 167 2.00 1.48 -16.15
CA ALA A 167 2.03 1.36 -17.60
C ALA A 167 0.89 2.12 -18.29
N ALA A 168 -0.21 2.38 -17.58
CA ALA A 168 -1.29 3.28 -17.98
C ALA A 168 -0.98 4.77 -17.71
N GLY A 169 0.20 5.11 -17.20
CA GLY A 169 0.62 6.50 -16.94
C GLY A 169 0.13 7.06 -15.60
N VAL A 170 -0.35 6.22 -14.69
CA VAL A 170 -0.82 6.63 -13.36
C VAL A 170 0.25 6.28 -12.31
N PRO A 171 0.74 7.25 -11.52
CA PRO A 171 1.72 6.96 -10.47
C PRO A 171 1.13 5.99 -9.44
N ALA A 172 1.82 4.88 -9.20
CA ALA A 172 1.36 3.85 -8.27
C ALA A 172 2.50 3.23 -7.46
N ARG A 173 2.21 2.75 -6.25
CA ARG A 173 3.17 2.08 -5.37
C ARG A 173 2.54 0.94 -4.59
N VAL A 174 3.30 -0.13 -4.40
CA VAL A 174 2.92 -1.21 -3.48
C VAL A 174 3.31 -0.78 -2.08
N VAL A 175 2.40 -0.98 -1.14
CA VAL A 175 2.63 -0.80 0.29
C VAL A 175 2.49 -2.16 0.96
N THR A 176 3.43 -2.48 1.85
CA THR A 176 3.39 -3.68 2.67
C THR A 176 3.24 -3.29 4.14
N GLY A 177 2.43 -4.05 4.85
CA GLY A 177 2.11 -3.78 6.25
C GLY A 177 1.29 -4.90 6.83
N TYR A 178 0.34 -4.55 7.70
CA TYR A 178 -0.59 -5.49 8.31
C TYR A 178 -2.01 -4.96 8.17
N GLN A 179 -2.96 -5.86 7.95
CA GLN A 179 -4.37 -5.52 7.85
C GLN A 179 -5.20 -6.44 8.74
N GLY A 180 -6.08 -5.85 9.56
CA GLY A 180 -6.92 -6.57 10.51
C GLY A 180 -6.27 -6.71 11.88
N GLY A 181 -6.32 -7.93 12.43
CA GLY A 181 -5.94 -8.25 13.80
C GLY A 181 -7.14 -8.66 14.64
N GLU A 182 -6.86 -9.30 15.77
CA GLU A 182 -7.87 -9.84 16.68
C GLU A 182 -7.95 -8.98 17.94
N VAL A 183 -9.14 -8.48 18.28
CA VAL A 183 -9.34 -7.78 19.55
C VAL A 183 -9.42 -8.81 20.67
N ASN A 184 -8.46 -8.79 21.58
CA ASN A 184 -8.55 -9.57 22.81
C ASN A 184 -9.72 -9.05 23.65
N PRO A 185 -10.76 -9.86 23.93
CA PRO A 185 -11.96 -9.38 24.59
C PRO A 185 -11.73 -9.00 26.07
N ILE A 186 -10.66 -9.50 26.68
CA ILE A 186 -10.32 -9.26 28.09
C ILE A 186 -9.41 -8.02 28.21
N THR A 187 -8.28 -8.01 27.50
CA THR A 187 -7.31 -6.91 27.59
C THR A 187 -7.69 -5.70 26.74
N LYS A 188 -8.67 -5.85 25.84
CA LYS A 188 -9.10 -4.86 24.83
C LYS A 188 -7.97 -4.42 23.89
N GLN A 189 -6.92 -5.23 23.78
CA GLN A 189 -5.80 -4.99 22.88
C GLN A 189 -6.11 -5.58 21.51
N LEU A 190 -5.79 -4.82 20.45
CA LEU A 190 -5.72 -5.36 19.11
C LEU A 190 -4.40 -6.13 18.94
N ILE A 191 -4.49 -7.43 18.68
CA ILE A 191 -3.34 -8.31 18.44
C ILE A 191 -3.16 -8.46 16.94
N VAL A 192 -2.01 -8.02 16.43
CA VAL A 192 -1.61 -8.16 15.03
C VAL A 192 -0.43 -9.14 14.96
N ARG A 193 -0.56 -10.21 14.18
CA ARG A 193 0.44 -11.27 14.04
C ARG A 193 1.00 -11.27 12.61
N GLN A 194 1.97 -12.14 12.36
CA GLN A 194 2.54 -12.32 11.00
C GLN A 194 1.52 -12.85 10.00
N ALA A 195 0.47 -13.54 10.46
CA ALA A 195 -0.60 -14.04 9.61
C ALA A 195 -1.42 -12.91 8.96
N GLU A 196 -1.43 -11.72 9.57
CA GLU A 196 -2.12 -10.52 9.08
C GLU A 196 -1.22 -9.65 8.18
N ALA A 197 -0.03 -10.11 7.82
CA ALA A 197 0.81 -9.43 6.85
C ALA A 197 0.08 -9.28 5.51
N HIS A 198 0.03 -8.06 4.98
CA HIS A 198 -0.76 -7.73 3.81
C HIS A 198 -0.05 -6.74 2.88
N ALA A 199 -0.41 -6.78 1.61
CA ALA A 199 0.10 -5.88 0.59
C ALA A 199 -1.07 -5.28 -0.21
N TRP A 200 -1.04 -3.97 -0.40
CA TRP A 200 -2.01 -3.23 -1.21
C TRP A 200 -1.29 -2.26 -2.15
N THR A 201 -2.06 -1.58 -3.00
CA THR A 201 -1.52 -0.53 -3.88
C THR A 201 -2.03 0.83 -3.45
N GLU A 202 -1.23 1.86 -3.64
CA GLU A 202 -1.69 3.24 -3.65
C GLU A 202 -1.49 3.84 -5.04
N VAL A 203 -2.47 4.60 -5.50
CA VAL A 203 -2.47 5.31 -6.78
C VAL A 203 -2.63 6.80 -6.54
N TRP A 204 -1.92 7.63 -7.31
CA TRP A 204 -2.04 9.08 -7.18
C TRP A 204 -3.08 9.63 -8.16
N LEU A 205 -4.00 10.43 -7.65
CA LEU A 205 -4.99 11.18 -8.42
C LEU A 205 -4.82 12.68 -8.14
N SER A 206 -4.94 13.52 -9.16
CA SER A 206 -4.67 14.96 -9.03
C SER A 206 -5.64 15.69 -8.08
N ASP A 207 -6.86 15.18 -7.92
CA ASP A 207 -7.90 15.75 -7.06
C ASP A 207 -7.94 15.16 -5.64
N LEU A 208 -7.33 13.99 -5.43
CA LEU A 208 -7.41 13.24 -4.15
C LEU A 208 -6.04 12.96 -3.50
N GLY A 209 -4.95 13.09 -4.25
CA GLY A 209 -3.62 12.67 -3.81
C GLY A 209 -3.47 11.14 -3.87
N TRP A 210 -2.70 10.57 -2.95
CA TRP A 210 -2.55 9.11 -2.84
C TRP A 210 -3.82 8.47 -2.29
N LEU A 211 -4.40 7.59 -3.09
CA LEU A 211 -5.57 6.78 -2.77
C LEU A 211 -5.15 5.32 -2.59
N ARG A 212 -5.57 4.72 -1.47
CA ARG A 212 -5.42 3.28 -1.22
C ARG A 212 -6.39 2.48 -2.10
N VAL A 213 -5.87 1.46 -2.77
CA VAL A 213 -6.62 0.51 -3.58
C VAL A 213 -6.14 -0.90 -3.23
N ASP A 214 -7.06 -1.72 -2.74
CA ASP A 214 -6.76 -3.10 -2.38
C ASP A 214 -7.45 -4.09 -3.33
N PRO A 215 -6.74 -4.55 -4.39
CA PRO A 215 -7.28 -5.50 -5.36
C PRO A 215 -7.58 -6.90 -4.76
N THR A 216 -7.12 -7.19 -3.54
CA THR A 216 -7.38 -8.47 -2.87
C THR A 216 -8.81 -8.55 -2.33
N PHE A 217 -9.31 -7.45 -1.75
CA PHE A 217 -10.60 -7.42 -1.05
C PHE A 217 -11.69 -6.63 -1.78
N CYS A 218 -11.47 -6.27 -3.05
CA CYS A 218 -12.38 -5.45 -3.85
C CYS A 218 -12.89 -4.19 -3.12
N SER A 219 -12.03 -3.56 -2.30
CA SER A 219 -12.41 -2.39 -1.49
C SER A 219 -11.73 -1.12 -1.98
N PHE A 220 -12.54 -0.06 -2.12
CA PHE A 220 -12.10 1.32 -2.34
C PHE A 220 -12.14 2.05 -1.01
N ALA A 221 -11.05 1.99 -0.25
CA ALA A 221 -10.91 2.87 0.89
C ALA A 221 -10.38 4.22 0.38
N THR A 222 -11.29 5.16 0.11
CA THR A 222 -10.97 6.53 0.54
C THR A 222 -10.86 6.48 2.05
N ALA A 223 -10.09 7.38 2.66
CA ALA A 223 -10.02 7.52 4.12
C ALA A 223 -11.38 7.95 4.76
N HIS A 224 -12.51 7.67 4.10
CA HIS A 224 -13.89 8.00 4.46
C HIS A 224 -14.77 6.76 4.68
N GLN A 225 -14.30 5.53 4.45
CA GLN A 225 -15.07 4.35 4.86
C GLN A 225 -14.65 3.90 6.26
N PRO A 226 -15.55 3.95 7.25
CA PRO A 226 -15.27 3.41 8.57
C PRO A 226 -15.10 1.88 8.47
N TRP A 227 -14.06 1.40 9.15
CA TRP A 227 -13.76 0.00 9.36
C TRP A 227 -14.99 -0.73 9.92
N HIS A 228 -15.48 -1.74 9.20
CA HIS A 228 -16.50 -2.67 9.69
C HIS A 228 -15.87 -3.93 10.24
#